data_AF-A0A2T4X219-F1
#
_entry.id   AF-A0A2T4X219-F1
#
_cell.length_a   1.000
_cell.length_b   1.000
_cell.length_c   1.000
_cell.angle_alpha   90.00
_cell.angle_beta   90.00
_cell.angle_gamma   90.00
#
_symmetry.space_group_name_H-M   'P 1'
#
loop_
_entity.id
_entity.type
_entity.pdbx_description
1 polymer ?
#
loop_
_entity_poly.entity_id
_entity_poly.type
_entity_poly.pdbx_seq_one_letter_code
_entity_poly.pdbx_strand_id
1 'polypeptide(L)'
;MTDQSLLDLFTKLDSREGLFLWMVMLISFLVGFLVAYLLRSGKVRRLKKELRAAEQQQQQLTTQLAGVKAQLQQRDLELQEESREKVDLMDRLSLADQAKQHQLQEAYRLNQRVEELQTTNRTYAASINDLNDQLSGLKTQNEQLGEGGRNFAELPVTPATGQQNQDVAVLRERLNHFEVLLGQLSTENNQLKTDLQEVKQRTLVGGLAAGGTTQVQENDVTGESDVQLQAGKTVLYEKIIVDDRERDDLTQIEGIGEFLAKKLNENGVFTYRDVASWTPDQVDAMTESIGYIPGRIEKDQWVAQAAALAAQSAAPAPRMVENELPWSSATDLKIIEGIGPKIEELLKAAGIPDWASLAATEPARLKEILEEAGDSFRMHSPYTWPLQARLAAAERWQELRSYQDELRGGRES
;
A
#
# COMPACT_ATOMS: atom_id res chain seq x y z
N MET A 1 -29.92 35.07 -96.25
CA MET A 1 -31.00 34.60 -97.15
C MET A 1 -31.69 33.41 -96.50
N THR A 2 -32.47 33.59 -95.44
CA THR A 2 -32.93 32.41 -94.67
C THR A 2 -34.25 32.53 -93.93
N ASP A 3 -34.96 33.67 -93.94
CA ASP A 3 -36.28 33.75 -93.28
C ASP A 3 -37.45 33.62 -94.26
N GLN A 4 -37.34 34.17 -95.48
CA GLN A 4 -38.41 34.09 -96.48
C GLN A 4 -38.62 32.68 -97.07
N SER A 5 -37.58 31.85 -97.16
CA SER A 5 -37.68 30.49 -97.72
C SER A 5 -38.36 29.49 -96.77
N LEU A 6 -38.25 29.70 -95.45
CA LEU A 6 -38.97 28.90 -94.46
C LEU A 6 -40.45 29.27 -94.42
N LEU A 7 -40.76 30.57 -94.48
CA LEU A 7 -42.14 31.05 -94.54
C LEU A 7 -42.88 30.57 -95.80
N ASP A 8 -42.20 30.51 -96.97
CA ASP A 8 -42.80 30.04 -98.22
C ASP A 8 -42.98 28.51 -98.30
N LEU A 9 -42.26 27.77 -97.44
CA LEU A 9 -42.44 26.32 -97.25
C LEU A 9 -43.72 26.03 -96.45
N PHE A 10 -44.05 26.85 -95.46
CA PHE A 10 -45.24 26.68 -94.61
C PHE A 10 -46.56 27.10 -95.27
N THR A 11 -46.52 27.96 -96.30
CA THR A 11 -47.71 28.43 -97.03
C THR A 11 -48.20 27.46 -98.11
N LYS A 12 -47.39 26.48 -98.51
CA LYS A 12 -47.72 25.47 -99.54
C LYS A 12 -48.12 24.10 -99.01
N LEU A 13 -48.08 23.88 -97.70
CA LEU A 13 -48.50 22.60 -97.10
C LEU A 13 -50.03 22.49 -97.09
N ASP A 14 -50.54 21.36 -97.57
CA ASP A 14 -51.94 21.02 -97.43
C ASP A 14 -52.31 20.85 -95.95
N SER A 15 -53.57 21.10 -95.59
CA SER A 15 -54.06 21.13 -94.20
C SER A 15 -53.77 19.81 -93.45
N ARG A 16 -53.71 18.69 -94.19
CA ARG A 16 -53.35 17.37 -93.66
C ARG A 16 -51.86 17.20 -93.36
N GLU A 17 -50.99 17.77 -94.19
CA GLU A 17 -49.53 17.63 -94.05
C GLU A 17 -49.01 18.51 -92.92
N GLY A 18 -49.57 19.71 -92.74
CA GLY A 18 -49.27 20.58 -91.60
C GLY A 18 -49.69 19.96 -90.25
N LEU A 19 -50.84 19.29 -90.21
CA LEU A 19 -51.31 18.59 -89.00
C LEU A 19 -50.41 17.39 -88.66
N PHE A 20 -49.93 16.66 -89.67
CA PHE A 20 -48.97 15.57 -89.47
C PHE A 20 -47.64 16.06 -88.89
N LEU A 21 -47.06 17.13 -89.43
CA LEU A 21 -45.82 17.71 -88.91
C LEU A 21 -45.98 18.23 -87.47
N TRP A 22 -47.12 18.86 -87.15
CA TRP A 22 -47.42 19.30 -85.79
C TRP A 22 -47.55 18.13 -84.81
N MET A 23 -48.19 17.03 -85.24
CA MET A 23 -48.31 15.81 -84.45
C MET A 23 -46.94 15.17 -84.21
N VAL A 24 -46.05 15.12 -85.21
CA VAL A 24 -44.68 14.58 -85.06
C VAL A 24 -43.83 15.43 -84.12
N MET A 25 -43.95 16.76 -84.19
CA MET A 25 -43.28 17.68 -83.25
C MET A 25 -43.80 17.51 -81.82
N LEU A 26 -45.11 17.38 -81.65
CA LEU A 26 -45.75 17.14 -80.34
C LEU A 26 -45.32 15.79 -79.75
N ILE A 27 -45.27 14.73 -80.57
CA ILE A 27 -44.81 13.40 -80.15
C ILE A 27 -43.34 13.47 -79.74
N SER A 28 -42.49 14.12 -80.53
CA SER A 28 -41.06 14.26 -80.21
C SER A 28 -40.84 15.04 -78.92
N PHE A 29 -41.61 16.11 -78.69
CA PHE A 29 -41.60 16.87 -77.45
C PHE A 29 -42.07 16.03 -76.25
N LEU A 30 -43.16 15.27 -76.40
CA LEU A 30 -43.67 14.39 -75.35
C LEU A 30 -42.68 13.27 -75.01
N VAL A 31 -42.03 12.69 -76.00
CA VAL A 31 -40.98 11.67 -75.80
C VAL A 31 -39.78 12.29 -75.08
N GLY A 32 -39.30 13.46 -75.50
CA GLY A 32 -38.23 14.18 -74.82
C GLY A 32 -38.57 14.52 -73.36
N PHE A 33 -39.80 14.98 -73.12
CA PHE A 33 -40.31 15.28 -71.79
C PHE A 33 -40.39 14.02 -70.92
N LEU A 34 -40.89 12.91 -71.46
CA LEU A 34 -40.99 11.63 -70.77
C LEU A 34 -39.60 11.10 -70.37
N VAL A 35 -38.62 11.17 -71.27
CA VAL A 35 -37.23 10.76 -71.00
C VAL A 35 -36.61 11.65 -69.91
N ALA A 36 -36.78 12.97 -69.99
CA ALA A 36 -36.30 13.90 -68.96
C ALA A 36 -36.96 13.66 -67.59
N TYR A 37 -38.27 13.40 -67.58
CA TYR A 37 -39.03 13.09 -66.38
C TYR A 37 -38.58 11.77 -65.74
N LEU A 38 -38.36 10.73 -66.54
CA LEU A 38 -37.87 9.43 -66.07
C LEU A 38 -36.46 9.54 -65.45
N LEU A 39 -35.53 10.24 -66.12
CA LEU A 39 -34.18 10.48 -65.60
C LEU A 39 -34.21 11.26 -64.27
N ARG A 40 -35.02 12.32 -64.18
CA ARG A 40 -35.20 13.10 -62.94
C ARG A 40 -35.81 12.26 -61.82
N SER A 41 -36.84 11.46 -62.14
CA SER A 41 -37.51 10.61 -61.15
C SER A 41 -36.55 9.56 -60.55
N GLY A 42 -35.63 9.01 -61.36
CA GLY A 42 -34.57 8.11 -60.90
C GLY A 42 -33.62 8.79 -59.92
N LYS A 43 -33.13 10.00 -60.25
CA LYS A 43 -32.24 10.78 -59.36
C LYS A 43 -32.94 11.16 -58.06
N VAL A 44 -34.19 11.60 -58.11
CA VAL A 44 -34.98 11.96 -56.91
C VAL A 44 -35.20 10.74 -56.01
N ARG A 45 -35.48 9.56 -56.58
CA ARG A 45 -35.62 8.31 -55.79
C ARG A 45 -34.32 7.91 -55.09
N ARG A 46 -33.18 8.05 -55.77
CA ARG A 46 -31.85 7.78 -55.19
C ARG A 46 -31.55 8.75 -54.05
N LEU A 47 -31.69 10.06 -54.28
CA LEU A 47 -31.50 11.08 -53.25
C LEU A 47 -32.42 10.88 -52.04
N LYS A 48 -33.68 10.49 -52.26
CA LYS A 48 -34.61 10.18 -51.16
C LYS A 48 -34.20 8.93 -50.37
N LYS A 49 -33.58 7.94 -51.04
CA LYS A 49 -33.04 6.75 -50.38
C LYS A 49 -31.79 7.10 -49.56
N GLU A 50 -30.89 7.91 -50.11
CA GLU A 50 -29.71 8.42 -49.42
C GLU A 50 -30.09 9.28 -48.21
N LEU A 51 -31.09 10.17 -48.35
CA LEU A 51 -31.60 10.98 -47.24
C LEU A 51 -32.12 10.10 -46.09
N ARG A 52 -32.93 9.09 -46.40
CA ARG A 52 -33.43 8.15 -45.38
C ARG A 52 -32.32 7.35 -44.72
N ALA A 53 -31.31 6.93 -45.48
CA ALA A 53 -30.16 6.22 -44.93
C ALA A 53 -29.34 7.12 -44.00
N ALA A 54 -29.14 8.39 -44.38
CA ALA A 54 -28.48 9.39 -43.53
C ALA A 54 -29.29 9.69 -42.26
N GLU A 55 -30.61 9.83 -42.36
CA GLU A 55 -31.50 9.99 -41.19
C GLU A 55 -31.40 8.80 -40.24
N GLN A 56 -31.40 7.57 -40.76
CA GLN A 56 -31.22 6.35 -39.96
C GLN A 56 -29.85 6.31 -39.29
N GLN A 57 -28.78 6.67 -40.01
CA GLN A 57 -27.43 6.73 -39.46
C GLN A 57 -27.33 7.80 -38.36
N GLN A 58 -27.94 8.97 -38.57
CA GLN A 58 -27.99 10.02 -37.55
C GLN A 58 -28.72 9.50 -36.30
N GLN A 59 -29.85 8.82 -36.47
CA GLN A 59 -30.59 8.25 -35.36
C GLN A 59 -29.76 7.21 -34.59
N GLN A 60 -29.07 6.31 -35.31
CA GLN A 60 -28.16 5.33 -34.69
C GLN A 60 -27.04 6.02 -33.88
N LEU A 61 -26.39 7.04 -34.45
CA LEU A 61 -25.35 7.80 -33.77
C LEU A 61 -25.89 8.51 -32.52
N THR A 62 -27.10 9.07 -32.57
CA THR A 62 -27.71 9.71 -31.39
C THR A 62 -27.99 8.70 -30.28
N THR A 63 -28.45 7.49 -30.62
CA THR A 63 -28.65 6.42 -29.64
C THR A 63 -27.33 5.94 -29.05
N GLN A 64 -26.28 5.79 -29.88
CA GLN A 64 -24.94 5.43 -29.41
C GLN A 64 -24.37 6.49 -28.47
N LEU A 65 -24.47 7.78 -28.82
CA LEU A 65 -24.05 8.89 -27.97
C LEU A 65 -24.81 8.91 -26.64
N ALA A 66 -26.12 8.66 -26.65
CA ALA A 66 -26.91 8.55 -25.43
C ALA A 66 -26.43 7.38 -24.55
N GLY A 67 -26.13 6.22 -25.16
CA GLY A 67 -25.61 5.05 -24.45
C GLY A 67 -24.24 5.30 -23.82
N VAL A 68 -23.29 5.86 -24.58
CA VAL A 68 -21.95 6.21 -24.09
C VAL A 68 -22.04 7.26 -22.98
N LYS A 69 -22.91 8.26 -23.11
CA LYS A 69 -23.12 9.27 -22.07
C LYS A 69 -23.68 8.67 -20.78
N ALA A 70 -24.60 7.71 -20.87
CA ALA A 70 -25.11 7.00 -19.69
C ALA A 70 -24.02 6.16 -19.02
N GLN A 71 -23.17 5.49 -19.80
CA GLN A 71 -22.01 4.75 -19.27
C GLN A 71 -21.01 5.68 -18.57
N LEU A 72 -20.72 6.84 -19.15
CA LEU A 72 -19.86 7.86 -18.54
C LEU A 72 -20.44 8.31 -17.20
N GLN A 73 -21.73 8.65 -17.16
CA GLN A 73 -22.40 9.05 -15.92
C GLN A 73 -22.37 7.95 -14.84
N GLN A 74 -22.51 6.69 -15.23
CA GLN A 74 -22.42 5.58 -14.28
C GLN A 74 -21.00 5.43 -13.73
N ARG A 75 -19.98 5.55 -14.58
CA ARG A 75 -18.57 5.53 -14.16
C ARG A 75 -18.24 6.71 -13.24
N ASP A 76 -18.77 7.90 -13.52
CA ASP A 76 -18.56 9.08 -12.66
C ASP A 76 -19.15 8.87 -11.26
N LEU A 77 -20.31 8.22 -11.15
CA LEU A 77 -20.91 7.88 -9.86
C LEU A 77 -20.08 6.85 -9.09
N GLU A 78 -19.62 5.80 -9.77
CA GLU A 78 -18.76 4.77 -9.19
C GLU A 78 -17.45 5.38 -8.66
N LEU A 79 -16.81 6.26 -9.44
CA LEU A 79 -15.62 7.00 -9.00
C LEU A 79 -15.89 7.91 -7.79
N GLN A 80 -17.07 8.51 -7.70
CA GLN A 80 -17.45 9.31 -6.52
C GLN A 80 -17.66 8.44 -5.28
N GLU A 81 -18.24 7.25 -5.43
CA GLU A 81 -18.41 6.29 -4.32
C GLU A 81 -17.06 5.78 -3.85
N GLU A 82 -16.19 5.32 -4.75
CA GLU A 82 -14.83 4.90 -4.41
C GLU A 82 -14.03 6.03 -3.74
N SER A 83 -14.17 7.27 -4.22
CA SER A 83 -13.53 8.43 -3.60
C SER A 83 -14.01 8.66 -2.17
N ARG A 84 -15.29 8.43 -1.87
CA ARG A 84 -15.83 8.56 -0.50
C ARG A 84 -15.30 7.46 0.39
N GLU A 85 -15.33 6.22 -0.09
CA GLU A 85 -14.79 5.08 0.65
C GLU A 85 -13.30 5.27 0.97
N LYS A 86 -12.53 5.80 0.02
CA LYS A 86 -11.11 6.12 0.23
C LYS A 86 -10.92 7.17 1.32
N VAL A 87 -11.76 8.20 1.38
CA VAL A 87 -11.71 9.23 2.45
C VAL A 87 -12.04 8.59 3.80
N ASP A 88 -13.09 7.78 3.88
CA ASP A 88 -13.47 7.08 5.11
C ASP A 88 -12.36 6.13 5.60
N LEU A 89 -11.70 5.42 4.69
CA LEU A 89 -10.55 4.57 5.01
C LEU A 89 -9.35 5.39 5.48
N MET A 90 -9.12 6.56 4.89
CA MET A 90 -8.04 7.46 5.30
C MET A 90 -8.26 8.00 6.72
N ASP A 91 -9.51 8.35 7.07
CA ASP A 91 -9.87 8.76 8.42
C ASP A 91 -9.69 7.62 9.43
N ARG A 92 -10.08 6.39 9.08
CA ARG A 92 -9.83 5.21 9.92
C ARG A 92 -8.34 4.93 10.13
N LEU A 93 -7.53 5.08 9.08
CA LEU A 93 -6.09 4.91 9.17
C LEU A 93 -5.46 5.97 10.08
N SER A 94 -5.87 7.22 9.94
CA SER A 94 -5.48 8.33 10.82
C SER A 94 -5.78 8.03 12.29
N LEU A 95 -7.00 7.55 12.60
CA LEU A 95 -7.38 7.17 13.96
C LEU A 95 -6.56 6.00 14.50
N ALA A 96 -6.27 5.00 13.66
CA ALA A 96 -5.43 3.87 14.03
C ALA A 96 -3.98 4.32 14.34
N ASP A 97 -3.43 5.24 13.54
CA ASP A 97 -2.10 5.80 13.76
C ASP A 97 -2.04 6.62 15.06
N GLN A 98 -3.07 7.41 15.35
CA GLN A 98 -3.18 8.14 16.62
C GLN A 98 -3.26 7.17 17.82
N ALA A 99 -4.06 6.11 17.72
CA ALA A 99 -4.16 5.09 18.77
C ALA A 99 -2.82 4.37 19.00
N LYS A 100 -2.11 4.03 17.92
CA LYS A 100 -0.77 3.45 17.99
C LYS A 100 0.23 4.39 18.67
N GLN A 101 0.22 5.68 18.33
CA GLN A 101 1.08 6.67 18.96
C GLN A 101 0.79 6.78 20.47
N HIS A 102 -0.48 6.78 20.85
CA HIS A 102 -0.88 6.78 22.26
C HIS A 102 -0.35 5.54 23.00
N GLN A 103 -0.51 4.35 22.42
CA GLN A 103 0.00 3.11 23.01
C GLN A 103 1.52 3.10 23.15
N LEU A 104 2.26 3.65 22.19
CA LEU A 104 3.71 3.78 22.28
C LEU A 104 4.13 4.72 23.41
N GLN A 105 3.41 5.83 23.60
CA GLN A 105 3.66 6.75 24.72
C GLN A 105 3.38 6.08 26.07
N GLU A 106 2.28 5.31 26.17
CA GLU A 106 1.99 4.53 27.37
C GLU A 106 3.05 3.47 27.66
N ALA A 107 3.49 2.72 26.64
CA ALA A 107 4.55 1.73 26.78
C ALA A 107 5.86 2.37 27.28
N TYR A 108 6.20 3.56 26.75
CA TYR A 108 7.38 4.30 27.21
C TYR A 108 7.26 4.72 28.68
N ARG A 109 6.11 5.26 29.09
CA ARG A 109 5.84 5.62 30.49
C ARG A 109 5.92 4.40 31.41
N LEU A 110 5.36 3.27 30.98
CA LEU A 110 5.38 2.04 31.76
C LEU A 110 6.82 1.53 31.96
N ASN A 111 7.65 1.58 30.91
CA ASN A 111 9.06 1.21 31.00
C ASN A 111 9.84 2.11 31.97
N GLN A 112 9.61 3.42 31.93
CA GLN A 112 10.21 4.34 32.91
C GLN A 112 9.81 3.98 34.34
N ARG A 113 8.52 3.65 34.55
CA ARG A 113 8.03 3.25 35.88
C ARG A 113 8.64 1.93 36.35
N VAL A 114 8.86 0.97 35.45
CA VAL A 114 9.56 -0.28 35.75
C VAL A 114 10.99 0.00 36.18
N GLU A 115 11.69 0.91 35.51
CA GLU A 115 13.06 1.28 35.87
C GLU A 115 13.14 1.97 37.25
N GLU A 116 12.22 2.89 37.54
CA GLU A 116 12.05 3.47 38.88
C GLU A 116 11.79 2.41 39.94
N LEU A 117 10.91 1.45 39.68
CA LEU A 117 10.62 0.33 40.59
C LEU A 117 11.83 -0.58 40.80
N GLN A 118 12.65 -0.79 39.77
CA GLN A 118 13.89 -1.56 39.90
C GLN A 118 14.94 -0.82 40.75
N THR A 119 15.09 0.49 40.57
CA THR A 119 16.02 1.29 41.37
C THR A 119 15.60 1.34 42.83
N THR A 120 14.31 1.55 43.11
CA THR A 120 13.77 1.51 44.47
C THR A 120 13.87 0.13 45.12
N ASN A 121 13.61 -0.95 44.38
CA ASN A 121 13.86 -2.31 44.91
C ASN A 121 15.34 -2.55 45.23
N ARG A 122 16.28 -2.02 44.44
CA ARG A 122 17.71 -2.09 44.76
C ARG A 122 18.05 -1.32 46.03
N THR A 123 17.47 -0.14 46.25
CA THR A 123 17.71 0.63 47.48
C THR A 123 17.12 -0.09 48.70
N TYR A 124 15.93 -0.69 48.59
CA TYR A 124 15.37 -1.52 49.65
C TYR A 124 16.25 -2.72 49.96
N ALA A 125 16.75 -3.44 48.95
CA ALA A 125 17.68 -4.56 49.16
C ALA A 125 18.96 -4.13 49.88
N ALA A 126 19.54 -2.97 49.51
CA ALA A 126 20.71 -2.42 50.20
C ALA A 126 20.41 -2.08 51.67
N SER A 127 19.25 -1.47 51.95
CA SER A 127 18.82 -1.16 53.32
C SER A 127 18.59 -2.42 54.17
N ILE A 128 18.02 -3.47 53.58
CA ILE A 128 17.84 -4.77 54.23
C ILE A 128 19.19 -5.39 54.60
N ASN A 129 20.18 -5.32 53.71
CA ASN A 129 21.52 -5.82 53.98
C ASN A 129 22.20 -5.05 55.13
N ASP A 130 22.15 -3.72 55.13
CA ASP A 130 22.68 -2.90 56.22
C ASP A 130 22.01 -3.21 57.58
N LEU A 131 20.68 -3.37 57.59
CA LEU A 131 19.95 -3.80 58.77
C LEU A 131 20.40 -5.18 59.27
N ASN A 132 20.64 -6.12 58.36
CA ASN A 132 21.10 -7.47 58.70
C ASN A 132 22.52 -7.46 59.27
N ASP A 133 23.42 -6.64 58.72
CA ASP A 133 24.78 -6.46 59.24
C ASP A 133 24.75 -5.84 60.65
N GLN A 134 23.89 -4.85 60.88
CA GLN A 134 23.67 -4.26 62.20
C GLN A 134 23.12 -5.28 63.19
N LEU A 135 22.17 -6.12 62.79
CA LEU A 135 21.63 -7.19 63.62
C LEU A 135 22.72 -8.20 64.02
N SER A 136 23.60 -8.55 63.08
CA SER A 136 24.76 -9.41 63.30
C SER A 136 25.76 -8.78 64.28
N GLY A 137 26.06 -7.49 64.12
CA GLY A 137 26.91 -6.73 65.02
C GLY A 137 26.34 -6.67 66.45
N LEU A 138 25.06 -6.33 66.59
CA LEU A 138 24.36 -6.32 67.87
C LEU A 138 24.31 -7.71 68.53
N LYS A 139 24.11 -8.77 67.74
CA LYS A 139 24.15 -10.15 68.24
C LYS A 139 25.53 -10.51 68.77
N THR A 140 26.58 -10.19 68.02
CA THR A 140 27.98 -10.41 68.43
C THR A 140 28.30 -9.64 69.71
N GLN A 141 27.85 -8.39 69.82
CA GLN A 141 28.04 -7.56 71.00
C GLN A 141 27.30 -8.12 72.23
N ASN A 142 26.08 -8.62 72.04
CA ASN A 142 25.33 -9.32 73.11
C ASN A 142 25.98 -10.63 73.53
N GLU A 143 26.55 -11.40 72.59
CA GLU A 143 27.33 -12.60 72.91
C GLU A 143 28.58 -12.24 73.72
N GLN A 144 29.32 -11.18 73.34
CA GLN A 144 30.47 -10.67 74.10
C GLN A 144 30.10 -10.16 75.50
N LEU A 145 28.97 -9.48 75.65
CA LEU A 145 28.45 -9.05 76.96
C LEU A 145 27.98 -10.25 77.80
N GLY A 146 27.40 -11.28 77.17
CA GLY A 146 27.03 -12.54 77.81
C GLY A 146 28.24 -13.36 78.28
N GLU A 147 29.35 -13.34 77.54
CA GLU A 147 30.62 -13.94 77.97
C GLU A 147 31.32 -13.09 79.05
N GLY A 148 31.26 -11.76 78.97
CA GLY A 148 31.72 -10.84 80.02
C GLY A 148 30.97 -11.03 81.34
N GLY A 149 29.67 -11.34 81.30
CA GLY A 149 28.86 -11.63 82.48
C GLY A 149 29.27 -12.90 83.25
N ARG A 150 30.05 -13.81 82.66
CA ARG A 150 30.64 -14.96 83.37
C ARG A 150 31.89 -14.60 84.18
N ASN A 151 32.52 -13.46 83.88
CA ASN A 151 33.75 -13.00 84.54
C ASN A 151 33.51 -11.88 85.59
N PHE A 152 32.25 -11.56 85.91
CA PHE A 152 31.86 -10.39 86.71
C PHE A 152 31.40 -10.74 88.14
N ALA A 153 32.05 -11.70 88.80
CA ALA A 153 31.74 -12.07 90.18
C ALA A 153 32.43 -11.22 91.27
N GLU A 154 33.26 -10.21 90.94
CA GLU A 154 33.87 -9.32 91.93
C GLU A 154 33.80 -7.83 91.52
N LEU A 155 33.34 -7.01 92.47
CA LEU A 155 32.94 -5.57 92.50
C LEU A 155 34.02 -4.55 92.03
N PRO A 156 33.75 -3.21 91.85
CA PRO A 156 32.64 -2.39 92.38
C PRO A 156 31.97 -1.38 91.42
N VAL A 157 30.93 -0.74 91.95
CA VAL A 157 29.98 0.21 91.34
C VAL A 157 30.64 1.51 90.86
N THR A 158 30.42 1.90 89.60
CA THR A 158 30.54 3.28 89.08
C THR A 158 29.36 3.63 88.16
N PRO A 159 28.97 4.91 88.04
CA PRO A 159 27.70 5.29 87.41
C PRO A 159 27.83 5.28 85.89
N ALA A 160 27.09 4.39 85.23
CA ALA A 160 26.94 4.36 83.78
C ALA A 160 26.02 5.51 83.33
N THR A 161 26.59 6.70 83.10
CA THR A 161 25.84 7.86 82.59
C THR A 161 26.62 8.53 81.47
N GLY A 162 26.19 8.29 80.23
CA GLY A 162 26.74 8.91 79.01
C GLY A 162 26.34 8.14 77.76
N GLN A 163 26.93 6.96 77.57
CA GLN A 163 26.72 6.13 76.36
C GLN A 163 25.33 5.48 76.29
N GLN A 164 24.83 4.92 77.40
CA GLN A 164 23.51 4.27 77.40
C GLN A 164 22.35 5.22 77.07
N ASN A 165 22.46 6.52 77.41
CA ASN A 165 21.45 7.51 77.04
C ASN A 165 21.57 7.97 75.58
N GLN A 166 22.77 7.94 74.98
CA GLN A 166 22.95 8.18 73.54
C GLN A 166 22.41 7.02 72.70
N ASP A 167 22.65 5.78 73.12
CA ASP A 167 22.15 4.60 72.40
C ASP A 167 20.62 4.54 72.40
N VAL A 168 19.97 4.88 73.53
CA VAL A 168 18.51 4.97 73.62
C VAL A 168 17.95 6.12 72.78
N ALA A 169 18.67 7.24 72.66
CA ALA A 169 18.26 8.35 71.80
C ALA A 169 18.33 7.99 70.31
N VAL A 170 19.42 7.32 69.88
CA VAL A 170 19.59 6.84 68.50
C VAL A 170 18.55 5.77 68.16
N LEU A 171 18.24 4.87 69.09
CA LEU A 171 17.17 3.87 68.93
C LEU A 171 15.79 4.52 68.78
N ARG A 172 15.50 5.59 69.52
CA ARG A 172 14.24 6.34 69.37
C ARG A 172 14.16 7.07 68.03
N GLU A 173 15.25 7.67 67.58
CA GLU A 173 15.32 8.32 66.26
C GLU A 173 15.02 7.31 65.14
N ARG A 174 15.63 6.12 65.23
CA ARG A 174 15.42 5.02 64.29
C ARG A 174 14.00 4.45 64.33
N LEU A 175 13.40 4.37 65.52
CA LEU A 175 12.01 3.93 65.69
C LEU A 175 11.05 4.93 65.02
N ASN A 176 11.24 6.23 65.24
CA ASN A 176 10.44 7.28 64.62
C ASN A 176 10.58 7.25 63.09
N HIS A 177 11.79 7.02 62.56
CA HIS A 177 12.01 6.88 61.14
C HIS A 177 11.30 5.65 60.55
N PHE A 178 11.34 4.51 61.25
CA PHE A 178 10.60 3.30 60.87
C PHE A 178 9.08 3.53 60.86
N GLU A 179 8.56 4.27 61.84
CA GLU A 179 7.13 4.58 61.92
C GLU A 179 6.66 5.46 60.76
N VAL A 180 7.50 6.43 60.33
CA VAL A 180 7.25 7.25 59.13
C VAL A 180 7.26 6.39 57.86
N LEU A 181 8.22 5.46 57.73
CA LEU A 181 8.29 4.55 56.58
C LEU A 181 7.07 3.62 56.51
N LEU A 182 6.60 3.10 57.65
CA LEU A 182 5.38 2.29 57.72
C LEU A 182 4.15 3.12 57.30
N GLY A 183 4.09 4.39 57.70
CA GLY A 183 3.04 5.31 57.24
C GLY A 183 3.07 5.54 55.72
N GLN A 184 4.25 5.72 55.15
CA GLN A 184 4.43 5.86 53.70
C GLN A 184 4.03 4.58 52.94
N LEU A 185 4.48 3.40 53.39
CA LEU A 185 4.10 2.12 52.79
C LEU A 185 2.60 1.87 52.87
N SER A 186 1.96 2.21 53.98
CA SER A 186 0.51 2.09 54.13
C SER A 186 -0.23 2.98 53.14
N THR A 187 0.24 4.21 52.95
CA THR A 187 -0.33 5.17 52.00
C THR A 187 -0.16 4.69 50.56
N GLU A 188 1.04 4.21 50.21
CA GLU A 188 1.34 3.68 48.88
C GLU A 188 0.52 2.41 48.58
N ASN A 189 0.37 1.50 49.54
CA ASN A 189 -0.49 0.33 49.38
C ASN A 189 -1.97 0.71 49.19
N ASN A 190 -2.46 1.73 49.89
CA ASN A 190 -3.83 2.23 49.70
C ASN A 190 -4.00 2.89 48.32
N GLN A 191 -2.99 3.59 47.83
CA GLN A 191 -2.99 4.17 46.49
C GLN A 191 -2.99 3.07 45.42
N LEU A 192 -2.08 2.09 45.51
CA LEU A 192 -2.02 0.95 44.60
C LEU A 192 -3.32 0.14 44.58
N LYS A 193 -3.98 -0.01 45.73
CA LYS A 193 -5.29 -0.66 45.82
C LYS A 193 -6.37 0.13 45.09
N THR A 194 -6.32 1.45 45.15
CA THR A 194 -7.24 2.34 44.43
C THR A 194 -7.00 2.27 42.93
N ASP A 195 -5.74 2.36 42.51
CA ASP A 195 -5.33 2.26 41.10
C ASP A 195 -5.72 0.90 40.51
N LEU A 196 -5.55 -0.19 41.28
CA LEU A 196 -5.97 -1.53 40.87
C LEU A 196 -7.50 -1.63 40.74
N GLN A 197 -8.27 -0.98 41.61
CA GLN A 197 -9.72 -0.91 41.47
C GLN A 197 -10.13 -0.11 40.24
N GLU A 198 -9.43 0.98 39.92
CA GLU A 198 -9.68 1.76 38.72
C GLU A 198 -9.36 0.97 37.45
N VAL A 199 -8.22 0.26 37.40
CA VAL A 199 -7.86 -0.62 36.29
C VAL A 199 -8.88 -1.76 36.13
N LYS A 200 -9.34 -2.36 37.24
CA LYS A 200 -10.41 -3.38 37.22
C LYS A 200 -11.73 -2.81 36.70
N GLN A 201 -12.10 -1.60 37.10
CA GLN A 201 -13.29 -0.94 36.58
C GLN A 201 -13.14 -0.59 35.10
N ARG A 202 -11.96 -0.14 34.64
CA ARG A 202 -11.68 0.11 33.22
C ARG A 202 -11.70 -1.18 32.38
N THR A 203 -11.23 -2.30 32.92
CA THR A 203 -11.35 -3.61 32.23
C THR A 203 -12.79 -4.13 32.21
N LEU A 204 -13.58 -3.88 33.27
CA LEU A 204 -15.01 -4.20 33.29
C LEU A 204 -15.83 -3.31 32.34
N VAL A 205 -15.51 -2.02 32.23
CA VAL A 205 -16.19 -1.07 31.33
C VAL A 205 -15.74 -1.23 29.88
N GLY A 206 -14.47 -1.55 29.64
CA GLY A 206 -13.94 -1.89 28.31
C GLY A 206 -14.46 -3.24 27.78
N GLY A 207 -14.81 -4.18 28.68
CA GLY A 207 -15.42 -5.46 28.34
C GLY A 207 -16.93 -5.41 28.06
N LEU A 208 -17.63 -4.33 28.43
CA LEU A 208 -19.08 -4.19 28.22
C LEU A 208 -19.43 -3.46 26.90
N ALA A 209 -18.43 -3.05 26.10
CA ALA A 209 -18.64 -2.50 24.76
C ALA A 209 -18.44 -3.54 23.63
N ALA A 210 -18.01 -4.76 23.94
CA ALA A 210 -17.91 -5.87 22.99
C ALA A 210 -18.74 -7.04 23.49
N GLY A 211 -19.98 -7.13 23.00
CA GLY A 211 -20.94 -8.16 23.39
C GLY A 211 -20.46 -9.58 23.10
N GLY A 212 -20.78 -10.49 24.01
CA GLY A 212 -20.52 -11.92 23.85
C GLY A 212 -20.63 -12.68 25.16
N THR A 213 -21.86 -13.00 25.54
CA THR A 213 -22.22 -13.86 26.67
C THR A 213 -21.51 -15.22 26.57
N THR A 214 -20.65 -15.58 27.53
CA THR A 214 -20.34 -16.99 27.84
C THR A 214 -19.97 -17.09 29.32
N GLN A 215 -20.86 -17.72 30.08
CA GLN A 215 -20.57 -18.20 31.44
C GLN A 215 -19.59 -19.37 31.34
N VAL A 216 -18.51 -19.36 32.11
CA VAL A 216 -17.85 -20.60 32.53
C VAL A 216 -17.51 -20.49 34.00
N GLN A 217 -17.98 -21.50 34.74
CA GLN A 217 -17.78 -21.73 36.16
C GLN A 217 -16.32 -22.03 36.48
N GLU A 218 -15.92 -21.51 37.63
CA GLU A 218 -14.79 -21.90 38.45
C GLU A 218 -14.84 -23.41 38.75
N ASN A 219 -13.78 -24.13 38.38
CA ASN A 219 -13.41 -25.39 39.01
C ASN A 219 -11.88 -25.50 39.08
N ASP A 220 -11.44 -25.67 40.31
CA ASP A 220 -10.11 -26.02 40.80
C ASP A 220 -9.60 -27.36 40.22
N VAL A 221 -8.28 -27.51 40.13
CA VAL A 221 -7.46 -28.70 40.44
C VAL A 221 -6.14 -28.72 39.63
N THR A 222 -5.09 -28.88 40.42
CA THR A 222 -3.68 -29.13 40.18
C THR A 222 -3.35 -30.28 39.21
N GLY A 223 -2.27 -30.13 38.42
CA GLY A 223 -1.65 -31.26 37.70
C GLY A 223 -0.75 -30.86 36.52
N GLU A 224 0.46 -31.39 36.52
CA GLU A 224 1.54 -31.20 35.53
C GLU A 224 1.23 -31.66 34.08
N SER A 225 1.93 -30.99 33.15
CA SER A 225 2.35 -31.43 31.80
C SER A 225 1.31 -31.70 30.72
N ASP A 226 1.10 -30.72 29.83
CA ASP A 226 1.46 -30.85 28.40
C ASP A 226 1.23 -29.50 27.68
N VAL A 227 2.32 -28.83 27.31
CA VAL A 227 2.26 -27.60 26.50
C VAL A 227 2.09 -28.01 25.04
N GLN A 228 0.85 -28.00 24.57
CA GLN A 228 0.53 -28.07 23.15
C GLN A 228 0.40 -26.62 22.63
N LEU A 229 1.48 -26.11 22.03
CA LEU A 229 1.49 -24.86 21.29
C LEU A 229 0.66 -25.03 20.01
N GLN A 230 -0.61 -24.63 20.05
CA GLN A 230 -1.37 -24.38 18.82
C GLN A 230 -1.05 -22.97 18.30
N ALA A 231 -0.34 -22.98 17.16
CA ALA A 231 -0.30 -22.00 16.08
C ALA A 231 -0.71 -20.56 16.44
N GLY A 232 0.30 -19.76 16.76
CA GLY A 232 0.17 -18.33 16.87
C GLY A 232 -0.07 -17.65 15.51
N LYS A 233 -0.88 -16.60 15.58
CA LYS A 233 -0.76 -15.34 14.82
C LYS A 233 -0.60 -15.48 13.30
N THR A 234 -1.74 -15.42 12.62
CA THR A 234 -1.85 -14.79 11.31
C THR A 234 -1.37 -13.33 11.43
N VAL A 235 -0.10 -13.10 11.11
CA VAL A 235 0.43 -11.76 10.90
C VAL A 235 -0.01 -11.32 9.50
N LEU A 236 -1.04 -10.49 9.49
CA LEU A 236 -1.27 -9.36 8.58
C LEU A 236 -0.35 -9.31 7.34
N TYR A 237 -0.83 -9.85 6.23
CA TYR A 237 -0.44 -9.41 4.88
C TYR A 237 -1.64 -8.69 4.27
N GLU A 238 -2.05 -7.62 4.93
CA GLU A 238 -2.79 -6.55 4.28
C GLU A 238 -1.75 -5.47 3.98
N LYS A 239 -1.64 -5.10 2.70
CA LYS A 239 -0.90 -3.94 2.20
C LYS A 239 0.62 -4.11 2.01
N ILE A 240 0.99 -4.98 1.07
CA ILE A 240 1.99 -4.54 0.09
C ILE A 240 1.20 -3.66 -0.90
N ILE A 241 1.14 -2.34 -0.63
CA ILE A 241 1.06 -1.42 -1.75
C ILE A 241 2.37 -1.65 -2.48
N VAL A 242 2.29 -2.28 -3.65
CA VAL A 242 3.35 -2.13 -4.62
C VAL A 242 3.28 -0.65 -5.01
N ASP A 243 4.20 0.16 -4.49
CA ASP A 243 4.45 1.48 -5.05
C ASP A 243 5.28 1.26 -6.34
N ASP A 244 4.69 0.51 -7.29
CA ASP A 244 5.31 0.09 -8.57
C ASP A 244 5.10 1.15 -9.64
N ARG A 245 5.43 2.40 -9.32
CA ARG A 245 5.73 3.35 -10.38
C ARG A 245 7.23 3.30 -10.56
N GLU A 246 7.69 2.77 -11.70
CA GLU A 246 9.05 3.03 -12.20
C GLU A 246 9.34 4.52 -11.96
N ARG A 247 10.40 4.82 -11.20
CA ARG A 247 10.81 6.20 -10.93
C ARG A 247 12.06 6.46 -11.73
N ASP A 248 11.96 7.36 -12.70
CA ASP A 248 13.11 7.86 -13.43
C ASP A 248 13.87 8.86 -12.57
N ASP A 249 15.19 8.93 -12.76
CA ASP A 249 16.00 9.95 -12.12
C ASP A 249 15.78 11.31 -12.80
N LEU A 250 14.77 12.05 -12.33
CA LEU A 250 14.42 13.38 -12.86
C LEU A 250 15.56 14.40 -12.76
N THR A 251 16.62 14.14 -11.99
CA THR A 251 17.81 15.01 -11.92
C THR A 251 18.65 15.02 -13.20
N GLN A 252 18.41 14.07 -14.10
CA GLN A 252 19.05 14.02 -15.43
C GLN A 252 18.55 15.14 -16.37
N ILE A 253 17.44 15.81 -16.05
CA ILE A 253 16.95 16.97 -16.81
C ILE A 253 17.69 18.22 -16.32
N GLU A 254 18.39 18.90 -17.23
CA GLU A 254 19.15 20.10 -16.91
C GLU A 254 18.22 21.21 -16.39
N GLY A 255 18.47 21.66 -15.15
CA GLY A 255 17.63 22.61 -14.43
C GLY A 255 16.81 22.00 -13.29
N ILE A 256 16.69 20.67 -13.23
CA ILE A 256 16.07 19.93 -12.12
C ILE A 256 17.15 19.43 -11.16
N GLY A 257 17.36 20.13 -10.05
CA GLY A 257 18.19 19.63 -8.95
C GLY A 257 17.44 18.64 -8.04
N GLU A 258 18.15 17.95 -7.14
CA GLU A 258 17.59 16.98 -6.17
C GLU A 258 16.35 17.52 -5.43
N PHE A 259 16.36 18.80 -5.06
CA PHE A 259 15.26 19.45 -4.38
C PHE A 259 14.00 19.56 -5.25
N LEU A 260 14.16 19.88 -6.53
CA LEU A 260 13.05 19.98 -7.48
C LEU A 260 12.55 18.60 -7.87
N ALA A 261 13.45 17.63 -8.09
CA ALA A 261 13.09 16.24 -8.33
C ALA A 261 12.26 15.67 -7.17
N LYS A 262 12.66 15.93 -5.92
CA LYS A 262 11.89 15.51 -4.74
C LYS A 262 10.50 16.14 -4.71
N LYS A 263 10.38 17.44 -4.98
CA LYS A 263 9.09 18.13 -5.06
C LYS A 263 8.20 17.61 -6.19
N LEU A 264 8.77 17.28 -7.35
CA LEU A 264 8.04 16.69 -8.46
C LEU A 264 7.50 15.30 -8.09
N ASN A 265 8.33 14.48 -7.44
CA ASN A 265 7.91 13.19 -6.89
C ASN A 265 6.80 13.33 -5.83
N GLU A 266 6.89 14.31 -4.94
CA GLU A 266 5.84 14.63 -3.96
C GLU A 266 4.53 15.08 -4.63
N ASN A 267 4.60 15.72 -5.79
CA ASN A 267 3.46 16.10 -6.63
C ASN A 267 3.01 15.00 -7.61
N GLY A 268 3.55 13.79 -7.48
CA GLY A 268 3.09 12.61 -8.23
C GLY A 268 3.71 12.42 -9.62
N VAL A 269 4.77 13.15 -9.94
CA VAL A 269 5.53 13.05 -11.20
C VAL A 269 6.74 12.17 -10.95
N PHE A 270 6.80 11.00 -11.57
CA PHE A 270 7.81 10.00 -11.25
C PHE A 270 8.67 9.58 -12.45
N THR A 271 8.19 9.77 -13.69
CA THR A 271 8.90 9.35 -14.91
C THR A 271 9.23 10.53 -15.84
N TYR A 272 10.23 10.36 -16.71
CA TYR A 272 10.51 11.26 -17.83
C TYR A 272 9.30 11.35 -18.75
N ARG A 273 8.52 10.28 -18.88
CA ARG A 273 7.29 10.26 -19.70
C ARG A 273 6.21 11.18 -19.13
N ASP A 274 6.07 11.25 -17.82
CA ASP A 274 5.12 12.14 -17.16
C ASP A 274 5.45 13.60 -17.49
N VAL A 275 6.72 13.98 -17.36
CA VAL A 275 7.21 15.33 -17.70
C VAL A 275 7.09 15.63 -19.20
N ALA A 276 7.39 14.64 -20.06
CA ALA A 276 7.29 14.78 -21.52
C ALA A 276 5.84 14.95 -22.01
N SER A 277 4.85 14.54 -21.21
CA SER A 277 3.43 14.65 -21.56
C SER A 277 2.79 15.99 -21.19
N TRP A 278 3.54 16.88 -20.50
CA TRP A 278 2.99 18.13 -20.01
C TRP A 278 2.54 19.08 -21.13
N THR A 279 1.32 19.59 -20.99
CA THR A 279 0.83 20.73 -21.75
C THR A 279 1.32 22.05 -21.15
N PRO A 280 1.30 23.18 -21.90
CA PRO A 280 1.67 24.48 -21.34
C PRO A 280 0.91 24.83 -20.04
N ASP A 281 -0.39 24.54 -19.99
CA ASP A 281 -1.21 24.77 -18.79
C ASP A 281 -0.76 23.89 -17.60
N GLN A 282 -0.28 22.67 -17.86
CA GLN A 282 0.26 21.78 -16.82
C GLN A 282 1.64 22.23 -16.35
N VAL A 283 2.46 22.81 -17.23
CA VAL A 283 3.75 23.42 -16.86
C VAL A 283 3.52 24.59 -15.91
N ASP A 284 2.54 25.46 -16.20
CA ASP A 284 2.18 26.59 -15.34
C ASP A 284 1.68 26.13 -13.96
N ALA A 285 0.73 25.18 -13.95
CA ALA A 285 0.20 24.61 -12.71
C ALA A 285 1.28 23.90 -11.87
N MET A 286 2.17 23.16 -12.54
CA MET A 286 3.28 22.48 -11.87
C MET A 286 4.27 23.51 -11.31
N THR A 287 4.60 24.56 -12.06
CA THR A 287 5.50 25.65 -11.63
C THR A 287 5.00 26.34 -10.37
N GLU A 288 3.69 26.61 -10.29
CA GLU A 288 3.05 27.17 -9.10
C GLU A 288 3.10 26.18 -7.92
N SER A 289 2.79 24.90 -8.16
CA SER A 289 2.75 23.86 -7.11
C SER A 289 4.11 23.60 -6.46
N ILE A 290 5.20 23.60 -7.24
CA ILE A 290 6.56 23.39 -6.72
C ILE A 290 7.21 24.69 -6.22
N GLY A 291 6.56 25.84 -6.44
CA GLY A 291 7.05 27.18 -6.09
C GLY A 291 8.31 27.57 -6.86
N TYR A 292 8.38 27.22 -8.15
CA TYR A 292 9.52 27.53 -9.02
C TYR A 292 9.27 28.81 -9.83
N ILE A 293 10.33 29.34 -10.46
CA ILE A 293 10.26 30.62 -11.17
C ILE A 293 9.43 30.42 -12.47
N PRO A 294 8.33 31.18 -12.68
CA PRO A 294 7.54 31.11 -13.91
C PRO A 294 8.39 31.32 -15.16
N GLY A 295 8.15 30.54 -16.21
CA GLY A 295 8.87 30.65 -17.49
C GLY A 295 10.24 29.95 -17.54
N ARG A 296 10.73 29.37 -16.44
CA ARG A 296 12.02 28.65 -16.43
C ARG A 296 11.92 27.22 -16.95
N ILE A 297 10.81 26.52 -16.69
CA ILE A 297 10.61 25.15 -17.18
C ILE A 297 10.62 25.12 -18.72
N GLU A 298 10.07 26.16 -19.35
CA GLU A 298 10.01 26.34 -20.80
C GLU A 298 11.35 26.81 -21.37
N LYS A 299 12.02 27.74 -20.69
CA LYS A 299 13.35 28.23 -21.09
C LYS A 299 14.40 27.13 -21.02
N ASP A 300 14.35 26.34 -19.96
CA ASP A 300 15.24 25.21 -19.72
C ASP A 300 14.73 23.95 -20.47
N GLN A 301 13.64 24.05 -21.25
CA GLN A 301 13.14 23.01 -22.15
C GLN A 301 12.92 21.64 -21.49
N TRP A 302 12.43 21.60 -20.25
CA TRP A 302 12.31 20.35 -19.49
C TRP A 302 11.49 19.28 -20.21
N VAL A 303 10.39 19.67 -20.86
CA VAL A 303 9.54 18.75 -21.64
C VAL A 303 10.31 18.10 -22.79
N ALA A 304 11.14 18.87 -23.51
CA ALA A 304 11.92 18.35 -24.64
C ALA A 304 13.07 17.46 -24.18
N GLN A 305 13.74 17.82 -23.08
CA GLN A 305 14.78 17.01 -22.45
C GLN A 305 14.22 15.70 -21.90
N ALA A 306 13.09 15.78 -21.20
CA ALA A 306 12.38 14.61 -20.70
C ALA A 306 11.93 13.69 -21.84
N ALA A 307 11.46 14.24 -22.97
CA ALA A 307 11.14 13.44 -24.16
C ALA A 307 12.38 12.74 -24.74
N ALA A 308 13.54 13.41 -24.76
CA ALA A 308 14.79 12.82 -25.23
C ALA A 308 15.34 11.73 -24.28
N LEU A 309 15.20 11.92 -22.96
CA LEU A 309 15.59 10.94 -21.94
C LEU A 309 14.62 9.76 -21.90
N ALA A 310 13.33 10.01 -22.06
CA ALA A 310 12.32 8.98 -22.25
C ALA A 310 12.60 8.16 -23.51
N ALA A 311 13.02 8.79 -24.61
CA ALA A 311 13.38 8.09 -25.85
C ALA A 311 14.70 7.29 -25.74
N GLN A 312 15.64 7.73 -24.90
CA GLN A 312 16.89 7.00 -24.61
C GLN A 312 16.66 5.83 -23.65
N SER A 313 15.78 6.00 -22.66
CA SER A 313 15.35 4.95 -21.73
C SER A 313 14.38 3.96 -22.39
N ALA A 314 13.65 4.41 -23.41
CA ALA A 314 12.78 3.60 -24.28
C ALA A 314 13.46 3.19 -25.60
N ALA A 315 14.78 3.39 -25.74
CA ALA A 315 15.51 2.73 -26.80
C ALA A 315 15.28 1.23 -26.59
N PRO A 316 14.68 0.50 -27.55
CA PRO A 316 14.52 -0.93 -27.37
C PRO A 316 15.92 -1.47 -27.14
N ALA A 317 16.14 -2.11 -25.98
CA ALA A 317 17.25 -3.04 -25.80
C ALA A 317 17.35 -3.81 -27.12
N PRO A 318 18.57 -3.95 -27.70
CA PRO A 318 18.72 -4.56 -29.01
C PRO A 318 17.84 -5.80 -29.03
N ARG A 319 16.79 -5.80 -29.88
CA ARG A 319 15.83 -6.90 -29.93
C ARG A 319 16.67 -8.14 -30.06
N MET A 320 16.77 -8.90 -28.97
CA MET A 320 17.45 -10.17 -28.99
C MET A 320 16.69 -10.94 -30.05
N VAL A 321 17.39 -11.24 -31.14
CA VAL A 321 16.84 -12.01 -32.24
C VAL A 321 16.22 -13.24 -31.58
N GLU A 322 14.95 -13.50 -31.91
CA GLU A 322 14.07 -14.53 -31.32
C GLU A 322 14.65 -15.97 -31.37
N ASN A 323 15.89 -16.12 -31.84
CA ASN A 323 16.59 -17.35 -32.09
C ASN A 323 17.82 -17.62 -31.19
N GLU A 324 18.06 -16.86 -30.11
CA GLU A 324 19.19 -17.12 -29.19
C GLU A 324 18.85 -17.07 -27.69
N LEU A 325 17.69 -17.57 -27.26
CA LEU A 325 17.44 -17.89 -25.84
C LEU A 325 16.92 -19.34 -25.69
N PRO A 326 17.51 -20.18 -24.82
CA PRO A 326 17.16 -21.61 -24.72
C PRO A 326 15.77 -21.95 -24.15
N TRP A 327 14.97 -20.97 -23.75
CA TRP A 327 13.81 -21.17 -22.86
C TRP A 327 12.55 -20.51 -23.45
N SER A 328 11.82 -21.22 -24.30
CA SER A 328 10.71 -20.67 -25.11
C SER A 328 9.30 -20.92 -24.54
N SER A 329 9.14 -21.22 -23.26
CA SER A 329 7.80 -21.58 -22.72
C SER A 329 7.54 -21.00 -21.34
N ALA A 330 6.34 -20.43 -21.13
CA ALA A 330 5.84 -19.95 -19.84
C ALA A 330 5.78 -21.03 -18.74
N THR A 331 6.06 -22.28 -19.11
CA THR A 331 6.15 -23.45 -18.25
C THR A 331 7.58 -23.77 -17.79
N ASP A 332 8.59 -23.04 -18.27
CA ASP A 332 9.99 -23.27 -17.88
C ASP A 332 10.32 -22.47 -16.62
N LEU A 333 10.21 -23.12 -15.46
CA LEU A 333 10.44 -22.45 -14.17
C LEU A 333 11.93 -22.22 -13.87
N LYS A 334 12.86 -22.82 -14.65
CA LYS A 334 14.31 -22.69 -14.40
C LYS A 334 14.85 -21.30 -14.74
N ILE A 335 14.04 -20.45 -15.36
CA ILE A 335 14.36 -19.03 -15.56
C ILE A 335 14.41 -18.26 -14.24
N ILE A 336 13.81 -18.79 -13.18
CA ILE A 336 13.77 -18.21 -11.84
C ILE A 336 15.03 -18.63 -11.08
N GLU A 337 15.79 -17.65 -10.59
CA GLU A 337 16.99 -17.91 -9.81
C GLU A 337 16.65 -18.67 -8.53
N GLY A 338 17.38 -19.77 -8.31
CA GLY A 338 17.14 -20.71 -7.22
C GLY A 338 16.28 -21.92 -7.59
N ILE A 339 15.62 -21.94 -8.76
CA ILE A 339 14.85 -23.10 -9.26
C ILE A 339 15.70 -23.90 -10.24
N GLY A 340 16.25 -25.02 -9.77
CA GLY A 340 16.93 -26.01 -10.62
C GLY A 340 15.97 -27.06 -11.22
N PRO A 341 16.45 -27.97 -12.09
CA PRO A 341 15.61 -28.99 -12.73
C PRO A 341 14.81 -29.88 -11.76
N LYS A 342 15.40 -30.24 -10.62
CA LYS A 342 14.74 -31.05 -9.58
C LYS A 342 13.63 -30.28 -8.85
N ILE A 343 13.84 -28.98 -8.63
CA ILE A 343 12.85 -28.12 -7.97
C ILE A 343 11.70 -27.85 -8.94
N GLU A 344 12.00 -27.60 -10.22
CA GLU A 344 10.98 -27.46 -11.26
C GLU A 344 10.08 -28.71 -11.33
N GLU A 345 10.67 -29.92 -11.38
CA GLU A 345 9.91 -31.18 -11.40
C GLU A 345 9.00 -31.34 -10.19
N LEU A 346 9.51 -30.99 -9.01
CA LEU A 346 8.81 -31.04 -7.74
C LEU A 346 7.66 -30.03 -7.68
N LEU A 347 7.87 -28.79 -8.12
CA LEU A 347 6.83 -27.77 -8.19
C LEU A 347 5.72 -28.17 -9.19
N LYS A 348 6.10 -28.73 -10.34
CA LYS A 348 5.13 -29.26 -11.31
C LYS A 348 4.31 -30.42 -10.74
N ALA A 349 4.95 -31.33 -10.01
CA ALA A 349 4.25 -32.41 -9.30
C ALA A 349 3.29 -31.90 -8.21
N ALA A 350 3.63 -30.76 -7.58
CA ALA A 350 2.79 -30.07 -6.59
C ALA A 350 1.68 -29.20 -7.19
N GLY A 351 1.48 -29.22 -8.52
CA GLY A 351 0.42 -28.47 -9.20
C GLY A 351 0.79 -27.03 -9.58
N ILE A 352 2.08 -26.71 -9.69
CA ILE A 352 2.59 -25.39 -10.08
C ILE A 352 3.32 -25.53 -11.43
N PRO A 353 2.57 -25.56 -12.56
CA PRO A 353 3.14 -25.90 -13.87
C PRO A 353 3.81 -24.75 -14.63
N ASP A 354 3.51 -23.50 -14.28
CA ASP A 354 3.87 -22.31 -15.06
C ASP A 354 4.18 -21.09 -14.16
N TRP A 355 4.69 -20.03 -14.79
CA TRP A 355 5.05 -18.79 -14.09
C TRP A 355 3.85 -18.14 -13.40
N ALA A 356 2.65 -18.21 -14.00
CA ALA A 356 1.45 -17.63 -13.43
C ALA A 356 1.04 -18.32 -12.11
N SER A 357 1.08 -19.66 -12.09
CA SER A 357 0.80 -20.47 -10.91
C SER A 357 1.85 -20.24 -9.84
N LEU A 358 3.13 -20.15 -10.22
CA LEU A 358 4.22 -19.87 -9.28
C LEU A 358 4.11 -18.46 -8.68
N ALA A 359 3.75 -17.47 -9.50
CA ALA A 359 3.51 -16.08 -9.10
C ALA A 359 2.35 -15.91 -8.12
N ALA A 360 1.35 -16.79 -8.21
CA ALA A 360 0.18 -16.83 -7.35
C ALA A 360 0.38 -17.67 -6.08
N THR A 361 1.45 -18.46 -6.01
CA THR A 361 1.72 -19.33 -4.86
C THR A 361 2.48 -18.57 -3.77
N GLU A 362 1.98 -18.64 -2.54
CA GLU A 362 2.62 -18.01 -1.38
C GLU A 362 3.97 -18.67 -1.04
N PRO A 363 5.01 -17.90 -0.63
CA PRO A 363 6.31 -18.44 -0.24
C PRO A 363 6.25 -19.51 0.84
N ALA A 364 5.31 -19.39 1.78
CA ALA A 364 5.10 -20.38 2.84
C ALA A 364 4.68 -21.75 2.28
N ARG A 365 3.80 -21.76 1.26
CA ARG A 365 3.37 -22.99 0.59
C ARG A 365 4.50 -23.61 -0.21
N LEU A 366 5.30 -22.79 -0.89
CA LEU A 366 6.49 -23.26 -1.60
C LEU A 366 7.50 -23.89 -0.62
N LYS A 367 7.68 -23.30 0.55
CA LYS A 367 8.58 -23.84 1.58
C LYS A 367 8.11 -25.19 2.10
N GLU A 368 6.82 -25.32 2.39
CA GLU A 368 6.19 -26.59 2.81
C GLU A 368 6.44 -27.69 1.76
N ILE A 369 6.21 -27.38 0.47
CA ILE A 369 6.44 -28.29 -0.66
C ILE A 369 7.91 -28.74 -0.73
N LEU A 370 8.87 -27.85 -0.49
CA LEU A 370 10.30 -28.19 -0.48
C LEU A 370 10.69 -29.04 0.73
N GLU A 371 10.12 -28.77 1.91
CA GLU A 371 10.38 -29.52 3.13
C GLU A 371 9.79 -30.95 3.06
N GLU A 372 8.60 -31.11 2.49
CA GLU A 372 7.96 -32.41 2.27
C GLU A 372 8.77 -33.29 1.30
N ALA A 373 9.44 -32.69 0.31
CA ALA A 373 10.29 -33.40 -0.62
C ALA A 373 11.67 -33.81 -0.07
N GLY A 374 12.00 -33.37 1.16
CA GLY A 374 13.12 -33.86 1.94
C GLY A 374 14.33 -32.93 2.06
N ASP A 375 15.32 -33.37 2.84
CA ASP A 375 16.46 -32.55 3.29
C ASP A 375 17.31 -31.92 2.18
N SER A 376 17.23 -32.47 0.96
CA SER A 376 18.00 -31.98 -0.19
C SER A 376 17.63 -30.55 -0.62
N PHE A 377 16.43 -30.08 -0.27
CA PHE A 377 15.92 -28.78 -0.71
C PHE A 377 15.97 -27.69 0.37
N ARG A 378 16.37 -28.02 1.60
CA ARG A 378 16.34 -27.11 2.77
C ARG A 378 17.26 -25.89 2.65
N MET A 379 18.26 -25.95 1.78
CA MET A 379 19.15 -24.82 1.49
C MET A 379 18.55 -23.81 0.51
N HIS A 380 17.46 -24.15 -0.19
CA HIS A 380 16.80 -23.25 -1.13
C HIS A 380 15.73 -22.42 -0.42
N SER A 381 15.79 -21.10 -0.59
CA SER A 381 14.76 -20.17 -0.09
C SER A 381 13.78 -19.85 -1.22
N PRO A 382 12.48 -20.15 -1.08
CA PRO A 382 11.49 -19.86 -2.11
C PRO A 382 10.95 -18.42 -2.07
N TYR A 383 11.47 -17.56 -1.19
CA TYR A 383 10.88 -16.24 -0.90
C TYR A 383 10.87 -15.31 -2.12
N THR A 384 11.86 -15.41 -3.00
CA THR A 384 11.99 -14.55 -4.18
C THR A 384 11.33 -15.14 -5.43
N TRP A 385 10.92 -16.41 -5.42
CA TRP A 385 10.42 -17.10 -6.60
C TRP A 385 9.10 -16.53 -7.13
N PRO A 386 8.09 -16.22 -6.29
CA PRO A 386 6.84 -15.65 -6.79
C PRO A 386 7.02 -14.29 -7.47
N LEU A 387 7.92 -13.45 -6.95
CA LEU A 387 8.18 -12.13 -7.52
C LEU A 387 8.86 -12.25 -8.89
N GLN A 388 9.91 -13.07 -8.98
CA GLN A 388 10.57 -13.36 -10.26
C GLN A 388 9.59 -13.95 -11.29
N ALA A 389 8.69 -14.84 -10.85
CA ALA A 389 7.68 -15.45 -11.71
C ALA A 389 6.66 -14.42 -12.21
N ARG A 390 6.29 -13.42 -11.40
CA ARG A 390 5.46 -12.29 -11.84
C ARG A 390 6.14 -11.46 -12.92
N LEU A 391 7.43 -11.15 -12.74
CA LEU A 391 8.21 -10.41 -13.74
C LEU A 391 8.33 -11.18 -15.05
N ALA A 392 8.57 -12.50 -14.98
CA ALA A 392 8.60 -13.38 -16.15
C ALA A 392 7.24 -13.46 -16.85
N ALA A 393 6.15 -13.65 -16.10
CA ALA A 393 4.78 -13.72 -16.64
C ALA A 393 4.31 -12.39 -17.27
N ALA A 394 4.83 -11.26 -16.79
CA ALA A 394 4.56 -9.93 -17.34
C ALA A 394 5.50 -9.54 -18.50
N GLU A 395 6.37 -10.44 -18.96
CA GLU A 395 7.39 -10.18 -19.99
C GLU A 395 8.36 -9.03 -19.65
N ARG A 396 8.50 -8.71 -18.35
CA ARG A 396 9.40 -7.65 -17.82
C ARG A 396 10.83 -8.17 -17.68
N TRP A 397 11.43 -8.60 -18.79
CA TRP A 397 12.71 -9.32 -18.83
C TRP A 397 13.91 -8.53 -18.30
N GLN A 398 13.91 -7.21 -18.54
CA GLN A 398 14.98 -6.33 -18.08
C GLN A 398 15.00 -6.24 -16.55
N GLU A 399 13.83 -6.05 -15.95
CA GLU A 399 13.68 -5.97 -14.50
C GLU A 399 13.95 -7.31 -13.83
N LEU A 400 13.50 -8.42 -14.42
CA LEU A 400 13.84 -9.75 -13.93
C LEU A 400 15.36 -9.93 -13.87
N ARG A 401 16.08 -9.53 -14.92
CA ARG A 401 17.55 -9.61 -14.96
C ARG A 401 18.21 -8.73 -13.91
N SER A 402 17.79 -7.47 -13.80
CA SER A 402 18.31 -6.56 -12.78
C SER A 402 18.10 -7.11 -11.37
N TYR A 403 16.90 -7.63 -11.08
CA TYR A 403 16.57 -8.26 -9.82
C TYR A 403 17.44 -9.51 -9.55
N GLN A 404 17.67 -10.36 -10.56
CA GLN A 404 18.52 -11.54 -10.45
C GLN A 404 20.00 -11.18 -10.21
N ASP A 405 20.51 -10.13 -10.86
CA ASP A 405 21.87 -9.64 -10.65
C ASP A 405 22.08 -9.10 -9.22
N GLU A 406 21.06 -8.45 -8.65
CA GLU A 406 21.07 -8.00 -7.24
C GLU A 406 21.08 -9.17 -6.25
N LEU A 407 20.29 -10.22 -6.52
CA LEU A 407 20.25 -11.43 -5.70
C LEU A 407 21.61 -12.16 -5.70
N ARG A 408 22.25 -12.29 -6.87
CA ARG A 408 23.61 -12.84 -6.98
C ARG A 408 24.65 -11.97 -6.26
N GLY A 409 24.39 -10.66 -6.16
CA GLY A 409 25.21 -9.69 -5.44
C GLY A 409 25.06 -9.68 -3.91
N GLY A 410 24.12 -10.46 -3.35
CA GLY A 410 23.98 -10.68 -1.91
C GLY A 410 23.32 -9.54 -1.12
N ARG A 411 22.50 -8.70 -1.76
CA ARG A 411 21.71 -7.65 -1.08
C ARG A 411 20.21 -7.94 -1.17
N GLU A 412 19.70 -8.75 -0.26
CA GLU A 412 18.28 -8.67 0.09
C GLU A 412 18.20 -7.70 1.29
N SER A 413 17.51 -6.56 1.14
CA SER A 413 17.27 -5.59 2.21
C SER A 413 15.92 -5.81 2.86
#